data_AF-A0AAJ7RPN6-F1
#
_entry.id   AF-A0AAJ7RPN6-F1
#
_cell.length_a   1.000
_cell.length_b   1.000
_cell.length_c   1.000
_cell.angle_alpha   90.00
_cell.angle_beta   90.00
_cell.angle_gamma   90.00
#
_symmetry.space_group_name_H-M   'P 1'
#
loop_
_entity.id
_entity.type
_entity.pdbx_description
1 polymer ?
#
loop_
_entity_poly.entity_id
_entity_poly.type
_entity_poly.pdbx_seq_one_letter_code
_entity_poly.pdbx_strand_id
1 'polypeptide(L)'
;MNTNTTLAYSSKKDEIFGLCPAGKLCSELPSDCIQCKFDLNCNYGLTYTADCNVLGQVDCIGKRTFLREYICRYCYQTEHWEHKCLQKNSCSSVASPQQYYRTNCSVNNDVLCLGRRRFMKNLPCNWTGGYRWSTALILSITLGGFGADRFYLGHWQEGIGKLFSFGGLGVWTLIDVILISLRYLGPADGSLYI
;
A
#
# COMPACT_ATOMS: atom_id res chain seq x y z
N MET A 1 17.82 -14.43 -41.42
CA MET A 1 16.46 -14.64 -40.88
C MET A 1 16.46 -14.12 -39.46
N ASN A 2 15.94 -12.91 -39.28
CA ASN A 2 15.88 -12.21 -37.99
C ASN A 2 14.59 -12.59 -37.29
N THR A 3 14.66 -13.04 -36.05
CA THR A 3 13.49 -13.14 -35.17
C THR A 3 13.74 -12.33 -33.90
N ASN A 4 13.01 -11.21 -33.83
CA ASN A 4 12.90 -10.28 -32.72
C ASN A 4 12.22 -10.95 -31.52
N THR A 5 12.75 -10.73 -30.32
CA THR A 5 12.06 -11.05 -29.06
C THR A 5 11.90 -9.79 -28.22
N THR A 6 10.97 -8.92 -28.62
CA THR A 6 10.48 -7.78 -27.81
C THR A 6 9.13 -8.15 -27.21
N LEU A 7 9.14 -8.90 -26.11
CA LEU A 7 7.94 -9.32 -25.35
C LEU A 7 7.86 -8.70 -23.93
N ALA A 8 8.59 -7.61 -23.66
CA ALA A 8 8.54 -6.91 -22.37
C ALA A 8 7.93 -5.49 -22.44
N TYR A 9 7.63 -4.98 -23.64
CA TYR A 9 7.12 -3.62 -23.85
C TYR A 9 5.58 -3.54 -23.88
N SER A 10 4.89 -4.67 -24.10
CA SER A 10 3.43 -4.70 -24.26
C SER A 10 2.66 -4.68 -22.94
N SER A 11 3.19 -5.30 -21.88
CA SER A 11 2.41 -5.53 -20.65
C SER A 11 2.10 -4.27 -19.83
N LYS A 12 2.74 -3.12 -20.12
CA LYS A 12 2.49 -1.86 -19.42
C LYS A 12 1.50 -0.94 -20.15
N LYS A 13 1.16 -1.23 -21.41
CA LYS A 13 0.18 -0.46 -22.18
C LYS A 13 -1.25 -0.89 -21.87
N ASP A 14 -1.48 -2.17 -21.62
CA ASP A 14 -2.83 -2.72 -21.49
C ASP A 14 -3.49 -2.47 -20.11
N GLU A 15 -2.69 -2.21 -19.05
CA GLU A 15 -3.21 -1.77 -17.74
C GLU A 15 -3.60 -0.29 -17.68
N ILE A 16 -3.15 0.55 -18.62
CA ILE A 16 -3.50 1.98 -18.67
C ILE A 16 -4.92 2.20 -19.23
N PHE A 17 -5.42 1.26 -20.04
CA PHE A 17 -6.74 1.36 -20.68
C PHE A 17 -7.93 1.28 -19.71
N GLY A 18 -7.73 0.79 -18.47
CA GLY A 18 -8.78 0.68 -17.46
C GLY A 18 -8.79 1.76 -16.38
N LEU A 19 -7.77 2.62 -16.30
CA LEU A 19 -7.64 3.60 -15.20
C LEU A 19 -8.12 5.01 -15.54
N CYS A 20 -8.28 5.34 -16.82
CA CYS A 20 -8.68 6.67 -17.25
C CYS A 20 -10.21 6.75 -17.41
N PRO A 21 -10.92 7.59 -16.63
CA PRO A 21 -12.37 7.72 -16.75
C PRO A 21 -12.74 8.38 -18.09
N ALA A 22 -13.55 7.68 -18.89
CA ALA A 22 -14.11 8.24 -20.13
C ALA A 22 -15.26 9.22 -19.82
N GLY A 23 -15.40 10.28 -20.63
CA GLY A 23 -16.52 11.22 -20.53
C GLY A 23 -16.39 12.31 -19.46
N LYS A 24 -15.23 12.44 -18.79
CA LYS A 24 -14.91 13.60 -17.95
C LYS A 24 -14.28 14.75 -18.75
N LEU A 25 -14.27 15.94 -18.15
CA LEU A 25 -13.63 17.11 -18.73
C LEU A 25 -12.10 16.89 -18.82
N CYS A 26 -11.49 17.24 -19.96
CA CYS A 26 -10.05 16.99 -20.19
C CYS A 26 -9.14 17.58 -19.09
N SER A 27 -9.52 18.72 -18.49
CA SER A 27 -8.76 19.39 -17.42
C SER A 27 -8.79 18.67 -16.06
N GLU A 28 -9.80 17.82 -15.82
CA GLU A 28 -9.98 17.11 -14.54
C GLU A 28 -9.36 15.70 -14.55
N LEU A 29 -8.71 15.32 -15.65
CA LEU A 29 -8.18 13.98 -15.74
C LEU A 29 -7.10 13.72 -14.69
N PRO A 30 -7.06 12.46 -14.20
CA PRO A 30 -5.97 12.02 -13.38
C PRO A 30 -4.69 12.03 -14.19
N SER A 31 -3.65 12.00 -13.41
CA SER A 31 -2.33 12.44 -13.74
C SER A 31 -1.64 11.40 -14.66
N ASP A 32 -1.95 10.13 -14.44
CA ASP A 32 -1.58 9.01 -15.32
C ASP A 32 -2.09 9.12 -16.78
N CYS A 33 -3.11 9.95 -17.05
CA CYS A 33 -3.76 10.08 -18.36
C CYS A 33 -3.27 11.31 -19.16
N ILE A 34 -2.41 12.15 -18.57
CA ILE A 34 -1.93 13.40 -19.15
C ILE A 34 -0.40 13.47 -19.08
N GLN A 35 0.19 14.30 -19.93
CA GLN A 35 1.62 14.56 -19.94
C GLN A 35 1.84 16.07 -19.86
N CYS A 36 2.42 16.53 -18.74
CA CYS A 36 2.71 17.94 -18.50
C CYS A 36 4.20 18.25 -18.69
N LYS A 37 4.49 19.44 -19.24
CA LYS A 37 5.84 19.99 -19.33
C LYS A 37 6.13 20.86 -18.11
N PHE A 38 7.04 20.38 -17.27
CA PHE A 38 7.43 21.06 -16.03
C PHE A 38 8.70 21.89 -16.22
N ASP A 39 8.69 23.13 -15.73
CA ASP A 39 9.90 23.94 -15.58
C ASP A 39 10.49 23.75 -14.18
N LEU A 40 11.77 23.38 -14.13
CA LEU A 40 12.49 23.09 -12.89
C LEU A 40 13.07 24.36 -12.24
N ASN A 41 12.99 25.53 -12.90
CA ASN A 41 13.49 26.81 -12.39
C ASN A 41 12.44 27.59 -11.56
N CYS A 42 11.50 26.88 -10.93
CA CYS A 42 10.43 27.50 -10.16
C CYS A 42 10.92 28.00 -8.79
N ASN A 43 10.35 29.13 -8.33
CA ASN A 43 10.59 29.65 -6.98
C ASN A 43 9.75 28.90 -5.95
N TYR A 44 10.38 28.48 -4.85
CA TYR A 44 9.73 27.73 -3.77
C TYR A 44 8.51 28.47 -3.19
N GLY A 45 7.39 27.76 -3.07
CA GLY A 45 6.12 28.26 -2.50
C GLY A 45 5.21 28.99 -3.48
N LEU A 46 5.68 29.29 -4.70
CA LEU A 46 4.84 29.92 -5.73
C LEU A 46 4.10 28.86 -6.56
N THR A 47 2.96 29.28 -7.11
CA THR A 47 2.19 28.51 -8.08
C THR A 47 2.68 28.80 -9.50
N TYR A 48 2.77 27.75 -10.30
CA TYR A 48 3.21 27.78 -11.69
C TYR A 48 2.23 27.04 -12.58
N THR A 49 2.01 27.54 -13.79
CA THR A 49 1.17 26.90 -14.79
C THR A 49 2.04 26.05 -15.72
N ALA A 50 1.72 24.76 -15.82
CA ALA A 50 2.34 23.85 -16.77
C ALA A 50 1.39 23.52 -17.91
N ASP A 51 1.94 23.41 -19.12
CA ASP A 51 1.22 22.96 -20.31
C ASP A 51 1.08 21.43 -20.26
N CYS A 52 -0.16 20.97 -20.23
CA CYS A 52 -0.52 19.57 -20.11
C CYS A 52 -1.30 19.10 -21.33
N ASN A 53 -0.90 17.95 -21.86
CA ASN A 53 -1.51 17.32 -23.02
C ASN A 53 -2.09 15.95 -22.66
N VAL A 54 -3.31 15.68 -23.10
CA VAL A 54 -3.97 14.39 -22.90
C VAL A 54 -3.34 13.32 -23.79
N LEU A 55 -2.99 12.17 -23.20
CA LEU A 55 -2.44 11.03 -23.94
C LEU A 55 -3.41 10.58 -25.03
N GLY A 56 -2.87 10.25 -26.22
CA GLY A 56 -3.67 10.06 -27.44
C GLY A 56 -4.77 8.99 -27.38
N GLN A 57 -4.71 8.08 -26.41
CA GLN A 57 -5.63 6.94 -26.27
C GLN A 57 -6.80 7.19 -25.30
N VAL A 58 -6.91 8.40 -24.74
CA VAL A 58 -7.95 8.77 -23.77
C VAL A 58 -9.01 9.67 -24.41
N ASP A 59 -10.28 9.30 -24.25
CA ASP A 59 -11.44 10.05 -24.72
C ASP A 59 -11.98 10.95 -23.59
N CYS A 60 -11.93 12.26 -23.81
CA CYS A 60 -12.31 13.28 -22.84
C CYS A 60 -13.03 14.46 -23.51
N ILE A 61 -13.85 15.16 -22.74
CA ILE A 61 -14.66 16.26 -23.24
C ILE A 61 -13.87 17.57 -23.10
N GLY A 62 -13.66 18.28 -24.20
CA GLY A 62 -13.03 19.60 -24.23
C GLY A 62 -11.67 19.66 -24.92
N LYS A 63 -10.85 20.64 -24.55
CA LYS A 63 -9.52 20.84 -25.15
C LYS A 63 -8.54 19.78 -24.64
N ARG A 64 -7.87 19.08 -25.56
CA ARG A 64 -6.83 18.08 -25.23
C ARG A 64 -5.54 18.69 -24.68
N THR A 65 -5.37 20.00 -24.82
CA THR A 65 -4.23 20.77 -24.33
C THR A 65 -4.76 21.83 -23.37
N PHE A 66 -4.29 21.83 -22.13
CA PHE A 66 -4.76 22.74 -21.09
C PHE A 66 -3.65 23.13 -20.12
N LEU A 67 -3.84 24.24 -19.42
CA LEU A 67 -2.94 24.71 -18.38
C LEU A 67 -3.40 24.15 -17.03
N ARG A 68 -2.44 23.65 -16.24
CA ARG A 68 -2.71 23.17 -14.89
C ARG A 68 -1.75 23.82 -13.90
N GLU A 69 -2.29 24.23 -12.77
CA GLU A 69 -1.53 24.89 -11.71
C GLU A 69 -0.84 23.87 -10.81
N TYR A 70 0.41 24.15 -10.47
CA TYR A 70 1.23 23.35 -9.58
C TYR A 70 1.98 24.25 -8.61
N ILE A 71 2.13 23.81 -7.36
CA ILE A 71 2.95 24.49 -6.37
C ILE A 71 4.39 23.98 -6.43
N CYS A 72 5.35 24.91 -6.49
CA CYS A 72 6.76 24.58 -6.46
C CYS A 72 7.21 24.28 -5.01
N ARG A 73 7.58 23.03 -4.73
CA ARG A 73 8.10 22.58 -3.43
C ARG A 73 9.17 21.51 -3.58
N TYR A 74 9.91 21.19 -2.51
CA TYR A 74 10.89 20.10 -2.57
C TYR A 74 10.22 18.73 -2.60
N CYS A 75 10.80 17.78 -3.34
CA CYS A 75 10.21 16.44 -3.51
C CYS A 75 9.96 15.70 -2.18
N TYR A 76 10.77 15.93 -1.15
CA TYR A 76 10.61 15.30 0.17
C TYR A 76 9.49 15.91 1.04
N GLN A 77 8.93 17.06 0.65
CA GLN A 77 7.82 17.75 1.33
C GLN A 77 6.46 17.45 0.68
N THR A 78 6.43 16.55 -0.29
CA THR A 78 5.17 16.10 -0.91
C THR A 78 4.31 15.34 0.10
N GLU A 79 2.99 15.39 -0.08
CA GLU A 79 2.05 14.72 0.79
C GLU A 79 1.96 13.22 0.50
N HIS A 80 1.41 12.41 1.41
CA HIS A 80 1.47 10.95 1.29
C HIS A 80 0.76 10.38 0.04
N TRP A 81 -0.18 11.12 -0.56
CA TRP A 81 -0.85 10.73 -1.81
C TRP A 81 -0.07 11.13 -3.07
N GLU A 82 0.90 12.02 -2.92
CA GLU A 82 1.70 12.60 -4.00
C GLU A 82 3.01 11.83 -4.24
N HIS A 83 3.34 10.89 -3.34
CA HIS A 83 4.46 9.99 -3.47
C HIS A 83 4.08 8.56 -3.10
N LYS A 84 4.67 7.60 -3.78
CA LYS A 84 4.54 6.16 -3.50
C LYS A 84 5.79 5.69 -2.78
N CYS A 85 5.63 5.15 -1.58
CA CYS A 85 6.72 4.55 -0.80
C CYS A 85 6.69 3.04 -0.92
N LEU A 86 7.87 2.41 -0.95
CA LEU A 86 7.96 0.96 -0.91
C LEU A 86 7.54 0.47 0.48
N GLN A 87 6.49 -0.34 0.53
CA GLN A 87 6.06 -0.97 1.77
C GLN A 87 6.98 -2.13 2.11
N LYS A 88 7.30 -2.27 3.40
CA LYS A 88 8.07 -3.39 3.92
C LYS A 88 7.12 -4.41 4.57
N ASN A 89 7.27 -5.68 4.23
CA ASN A 89 6.41 -6.78 4.65
C ASN A 89 6.95 -7.58 5.85
N SER A 90 7.91 -7.04 6.59
CA SER A 90 8.66 -7.79 7.62
C SER A 90 8.90 -6.95 8.88
N CYS A 91 7.94 -6.12 9.27
CA CYS A 91 8.04 -5.33 10.48
C CYS A 91 6.81 -5.47 11.37
N SER A 92 7.03 -5.32 12.67
CA SER A 92 5.96 -5.47 13.66
C SER A 92 5.12 -4.20 13.72
N SER A 93 3.86 -4.33 13.32
CA SER A 93 2.85 -3.25 13.38
C SER A 93 2.22 -3.12 14.77
N VAL A 94 2.40 -4.15 15.63
CA VAL A 94 1.83 -4.23 16.99
C VAL A 94 2.88 -3.98 18.08
N ALA A 95 4.12 -3.64 17.69
CA ALA A 95 5.18 -3.32 18.66
C ALA A 95 4.83 -2.09 19.52
N SER A 96 5.24 -2.14 20.79
CA SER A 96 5.16 -1.01 21.72
C SER A 96 6.58 -0.72 22.28
N PRO A 97 7.19 0.44 21.98
CA PRO A 97 6.65 1.55 21.19
C PRO A 97 6.50 1.23 19.69
N GLN A 98 5.65 1.98 18.99
CA GLN A 98 5.36 1.76 17.57
C GLN A 98 6.65 1.81 16.74
N GLN A 99 6.88 0.75 15.95
CA GLN A 99 8.07 0.61 15.14
C GLN A 99 7.99 1.47 13.86
N TYR A 100 9.12 2.08 13.48
CA TYR A 100 9.28 2.81 12.23
C TYR A 100 10.33 2.11 11.35
N TYR A 101 10.18 2.23 10.04
CA TYR A 101 11.16 1.73 9.08
C TYR A 101 11.49 2.77 8.03
N ARG A 102 12.75 2.77 7.60
CA ARG A 102 13.25 3.65 6.54
C ARG A 102 13.03 3.01 5.18
N THR A 103 12.38 3.72 4.27
CA THR A 103 12.08 3.23 2.92
C THR A 103 12.28 4.32 1.85
N ASN A 104 12.43 3.88 0.60
CA ASN A 104 12.49 4.76 -0.56
C ASN A 104 11.08 5.13 -1.00
N CYS A 105 10.85 6.43 -1.14
CA CYS A 105 9.63 7.03 -1.67
C CYS A 105 9.93 7.71 -3.00
N SER A 106 9.01 7.59 -3.95
CA SER A 106 9.09 8.20 -5.27
C SER A 106 7.89 9.10 -5.50
N VAL A 107 8.14 10.36 -5.84
CA VAL A 107 7.07 11.34 -6.17
C VAL A 107 6.39 10.96 -7.49
N ASN A 108 5.05 11.07 -7.54
CA ASN A 108 4.23 10.87 -8.73
C ASN A 108 4.63 11.85 -9.84
N ASN A 109 4.65 11.38 -11.10
CA ASN A 109 5.17 12.14 -12.25
C ASN A 109 4.52 13.52 -12.44
N ASP A 110 3.34 13.68 -11.90
CA ASP A 110 2.44 14.82 -12.05
C ASP A 110 2.62 15.90 -11.01
N VAL A 111 3.55 15.69 -10.09
CA VAL A 111 3.90 16.67 -9.08
C VAL A 111 5.20 17.33 -9.52
N LEU A 112 5.11 18.64 -9.76
CA LEU A 112 6.26 19.51 -9.89
C LEU A 112 6.99 19.55 -8.55
N CYS A 113 8.25 19.11 -8.52
CA CYS A 113 9.05 19.15 -7.31
C CYS A 113 10.54 19.38 -7.61
N LEU A 114 11.21 20.07 -6.68
CA LEU A 114 12.62 20.40 -6.75
C LEU A 114 13.48 19.28 -6.13
N GLY A 115 14.61 18.97 -6.77
CA GLY A 115 15.61 18.03 -6.27
C GLY A 115 15.39 16.58 -6.73
N ARG A 116 15.84 15.63 -5.90
CA ARG A 116 15.73 14.19 -6.23
C ARG A 116 14.33 13.68 -5.96
N ARG A 117 13.67 13.15 -7.00
CA ARG A 117 12.30 12.57 -6.93
C ARG A 117 12.22 11.29 -6.09
N ARG A 118 13.34 10.60 -5.91
CA ARG A 118 13.48 9.44 -5.01
C ARG A 118 14.20 9.87 -3.75
N PHE A 119 13.55 9.70 -2.60
CA PHE A 119 14.06 10.12 -1.31
C PHE A 119 13.74 9.08 -0.23
N MET A 120 14.52 9.12 0.85
CA MET A 120 14.32 8.25 2.01
C MET A 120 13.36 8.87 3.00
N LYS A 121 12.39 8.10 3.48
CA LYS A 121 11.43 8.53 4.52
C LYS A 121 11.29 7.44 5.59
N ASN A 122 11.12 7.86 6.84
CA ASN A 122 10.75 6.96 7.93
C ASN A 122 9.22 6.88 8.00
N LEU A 123 8.67 5.68 7.83
CA LEU A 123 7.24 5.43 7.89
C LEU A 123 6.93 4.54 9.10
N PRO A 124 5.75 4.72 9.72
CA PRO A 124 5.27 3.77 10.71
C PRO A 124 5.05 2.41 10.06
N CYS A 125 5.34 1.34 10.80
CA CYS A 125 4.98 -0.01 10.40
C CYS A 125 3.47 -0.19 10.38
N ASN A 126 2.95 -0.45 9.19
CA ASN A 126 1.56 -0.80 8.97
C ASN A 126 1.52 -1.87 7.87
N TRP A 127 1.55 -3.13 8.28
CA TRP A 127 1.57 -4.27 7.38
C TRP A 127 0.63 -5.37 7.89
N THR A 128 -0.05 -6.03 6.95
CA THR A 128 -0.99 -7.13 7.18
C THR A 128 -0.43 -8.42 6.59
N GLY A 129 -0.46 -9.50 7.37
CA GLY A 129 0.10 -10.81 6.99
C GLY A 129 -0.90 -11.75 6.32
N GLY A 130 -2.12 -11.28 6.02
CA GLY A 130 -3.18 -12.12 5.46
C GLY A 130 -4.07 -12.81 6.52
N TYR A 131 -3.77 -12.63 7.81
CA TYR A 131 -4.54 -13.23 8.89
C TYR A 131 -5.91 -12.53 9.07
N ARG A 132 -7.00 -13.30 9.01
CA ARG A 132 -8.36 -12.81 9.24
C ARG A 132 -8.76 -13.00 10.69
N TRP A 133 -9.20 -11.91 11.32
CA TRP A 133 -9.62 -11.95 12.73
C TRP A 133 -10.79 -12.91 12.96
N SER A 134 -11.78 -12.90 12.06
CA SER A 134 -12.95 -13.78 12.13
C SER A 134 -12.58 -15.26 12.02
N THR A 135 -11.63 -15.60 11.14
CA THR A 135 -11.13 -16.97 11.00
C THR A 135 -10.41 -17.43 12.26
N ALA A 136 -9.56 -16.59 12.84
CA ALA A 136 -8.88 -16.91 14.10
C ALA A 136 -9.89 -17.17 15.23
N LEU A 137 -10.95 -16.37 15.33
CA LEU A 137 -12.03 -16.58 16.30
C LEU A 137 -12.80 -17.88 16.08
N ILE A 138 -13.22 -18.16 14.85
CA ILE A 138 -13.97 -19.39 14.54
C ILE A 138 -13.12 -20.62 14.86
N LEU A 139 -11.84 -20.60 14.49
CA LEU A 139 -10.89 -21.68 14.82
C LEU A 139 -10.71 -21.84 16.33
N SER A 140 -10.68 -20.73 17.09
CA SER A 140 -10.59 -20.79 18.56
C SER A 140 -11.83 -21.42 19.20
N ILE A 141 -13.03 -21.11 18.71
CA ILE A 141 -14.29 -21.67 19.24
C ILE A 141 -14.45 -23.15 18.90
N THR A 142 -14.15 -23.53 17.66
CA THR A 142 -14.46 -24.86 17.13
C THR A 142 -13.32 -25.86 17.29
N LEU A 143 -12.07 -25.40 17.13
CA LEU A 143 -10.86 -26.23 17.15
C LEU A 143 -9.80 -25.71 18.15
N GLY A 144 -10.16 -24.79 19.06
CA GLY A 144 -9.21 -24.23 20.02
C GLY A 144 -8.65 -25.26 20.99
N GLY A 145 -9.41 -26.32 21.28
CA GLY A 145 -8.96 -27.39 22.17
C GLY A 145 -7.78 -28.17 21.58
N PHE A 146 -7.67 -28.18 20.25
CA PHE A 146 -6.54 -28.74 19.51
C PHE A 146 -5.49 -27.67 19.18
N GLY A 147 -5.66 -26.43 19.65
CA GLY A 147 -4.72 -25.33 19.40
C GLY A 147 -4.69 -24.82 17.95
N ALA A 148 -5.72 -25.09 17.14
CA ALA A 148 -5.76 -24.70 15.73
C ALA A 148 -5.66 -23.18 15.53
N ASP A 149 -6.21 -22.39 16.47
CA ASP A 149 -6.05 -20.94 16.55
C ASP A 149 -4.58 -20.51 16.68
N ARG A 150 -3.80 -21.21 17.50
CA ARG A 150 -2.37 -20.89 17.70
C ARG A 150 -1.54 -21.28 16.50
N PHE A 151 -1.81 -22.43 15.89
CA PHE A 151 -1.18 -22.79 14.62
C PHE A 151 -1.51 -21.79 13.51
N TYR A 152 -2.76 -21.33 13.43
CA TYR A 152 -3.16 -20.33 12.45
C TYR A 152 -2.44 -18.99 12.64
N LEU A 153 -2.22 -18.54 13.88
CA LEU A 153 -1.52 -17.29 14.19
C LEU A 153 0.02 -17.39 14.13
N GLY A 154 0.57 -18.57 13.84
CA GLY A 154 2.03 -18.81 13.79
C GLY A 154 2.66 -19.19 15.15
N HIS A 155 1.87 -19.30 16.21
CA HIS A 155 2.30 -19.73 17.55
C HIS A 155 2.35 -21.26 17.66
N TRP A 156 3.14 -21.92 16.81
CA TRP A 156 3.15 -23.39 16.68
C TRP A 156 3.59 -24.12 17.96
N GLN A 157 4.51 -23.53 18.74
CA GLN A 157 5.00 -24.13 20.00
C GLN A 157 3.88 -24.22 21.04
N GLU A 158 3.10 -23.13 21.19
CA GLU A 158 1.94 -23.11 22.09
C GLU A 158 0.82 -24.03 21.59
N GLY A 159 0.63 -24.13 20.27
CA GLY A 159 -0.32 -25.07 19.66
C GLY A 159 -0.02 -26.52 20.03
N ILE A 160 1.25 -26.94 19.96
CA ILE A 160 1.67 -28.29 20.37
C ILE A 160 1.41 -28.52 21.87
N GLY A 161 1.70 -27.53 22.71
CA GLY A 161 1.41 -27.60 24.15
C GLY A 161 -0.08 -27.84 24.46
N LYS A 162 -0.98 -27.22 23.68
CA LYS A 162 -2.42 -27.45 23.79
C LYS A 162 -2.83 -28.85 23.35
N LEU A 163 -2.25 -29.36 22.25
CA LEU A 163 -2.53 -30.72 21.78
C LEU A 163 -2.19 -31.78 22.84
N PHE A 164 -1.01 -31.69 23.45
CA PHE A 164 -0.59 -32.67 24.47
C PHE A 164 -1.37 -32.55 25.79
N SER A 165 -1.87 -31.35 26.11
CA SER A 165 -2.72 -31.14 27.29
C SER A 165 -4.21 -31.41 27.01
N PHE A 166 -4.55 -31.97 25.84
CA PHE A 166 -5.94 -32.13 25.37
C PHE A 166 -6.77 -30.84 25.51
N GLY A 167 -6.14 -29.69 25.28
CA GLY A 167 -6.78 -28.38 25.39
C GLY A 167 -7.22 -27.99 26.80
N GLY A 168 -6.70 -28.65 27.84
CA GLY A 168 -6.97 -28.38 29.26
C GLY A 168 -8.46 -28.23 29.59
N LEU A 169 -9.27 -29.23 29.23
CA LEU A 169 -10.71 -29.31 29.55
C LEU A 169 -11.55 -28.09 29.07
N GLY A 170 -11.07 -27.35 28.06
CA GLY A 170 -11.75 -26.15 27.53
C GLY A 170 -11.43 -24.84 28.26
N VAL A 171 -10.57 -24.86 29.29
CA VAL A 171 -10.11 -23.63 29.94
C VAL A 171 -9.25 -22.81 28.98
N TRP A 172 -8.32 -23.46 28.27
CA TRP A 172 -7.48 -22.78 27.28
C TRP A 172 -8.33 -22.16 26.18
N THR A 173 -9.31 -22.90 25.64
CA THR A 173 -10.19 -22.39 24.59
C THR A 173 -10.96 -21.16 25.04
N LEU A 174 -11.44 -21.14 26.29
CA LEU A 174 -12.13 -19.98 26.83
C LEU A 174 -11.20 -18.75 26.91
N ILE A 175 -9.97 -18.93 27.38
CA ILE A 175 -8.97 -17.86 27.46
C ILE A 175 -8.63 -17.33 26.07
N ASP A 176 -8.41 -18.20 25.08
CA ASP A 176 -8.08 -17.78 23.72
C ASP A 176 -9.21 -17.00 23.06
N VAL A 177 -10.45 -17.48 23.21
CA VAL A 177 -11.63 -16.78 22.67
C VAL A 177 -11.71 -15.37 23.25
N ILE A 178 -11.46 -15.18 24.54
CA ILE A 178 -11.42 -13.85 25.18
C ILE A 178 -10.26 -13.01 24.63
N LEU A 179 -9.04 -13.56 24.56
CA LEU A 179 -7.87 -12.80 24.10
C LEU A 179 -7.95 -12.38 22.62
N ILE A 180 -8.46 -13.25 21.75
CA ILE A 180 -8.63 -12.98 20.32
C ILE A 180 -9.80 -12.02 20.12
N SER A 181 -10.92 -12.18 20.85
CA SER A 181 -12.07 -11.29 20.74
C SER A 181 -11.73 -9.85 21.17
N LEU A 182 -10.92 -9.70 22.23
CA LEU A 182 -10.38 -8.42 22.67
C LEU A 182 -9.22 -7.89 21.82
N ARG A 183 -8.79 -8.63 20.78
CA ARG A 183 -7.63 -8.33 19.92
C ARG A 183 -6.30 -8.16 20.67
N TYR A 184 -6.21 -8.68 21.90
CA TYR A 184 -4.96 -8.71 22.66
C TYR A 184 -3.97 -9.73 22.09
N LEU A 185 -4.49 -10.82 21.52
CA LEU A 185 -3.67 -11.83 20.84
C LEU A 185 -3.70 -11.60 19.33
N GLY A 186 -2.52 -11.33 18.76
CA GLY A 186 -2.30 -11.16 17.33
C GLY A 186 -1.40 -12.24 16.72
N PRO A 187 -1.18 -12.16 15.40
CA PRO A 187 -0.22 -13.02 14.69
C PRO A 187 1.20 -12.89 15.25
N ALA A 188 1.94 -14.00 15.27
CA ALA A 188 3.32 -14.06 15.76
C ALA A 188 4.27 -13.13 14.99
N ASP A 189 4.00 -12.89 13.71
CA ASP A 189 4.80 -12.01 12.84
C ASP A 189 4.63 -10.50 13.17
N GLY A 190 3.74 -10.15 14.11
CA GLY A 190 3.44 -8.77 14.46
C GLY A 190 2.65 -8.01 13.40
N SER A 191 2.04 -8.72 12.44
CA SER A 191 1.18 -8.14 11.42
C SER A 191 -0.22 -7.81 11.96
N LEU A 192 -0.93 -6.88 11.32
CA LEU A 192 -2.32 -6.58 11.65
C LEU A 192 -3.28 -7.62 11.04
N TYR A 193 -4.40 -7.84 11.72
CA TYR A 193 -5.54 -8.56 11.16
C TYR A 193 -6.15 -7.80 9.98
N ILE A 194 -6.69 -8.55 9.02
CA ILE A 194 -7.54 -8.08 7.91
C ILE A 194 -9.00 -8.24 8.29
#